data_AF-A0A1H9SEE0-F1
#
_entry.id   AF-A0A1H9SEE0-F1
#
_cell.length_a   1.000
_cell.length_b   1.000
_cell.length_c   1.000
_cell.angle_alpha   90.00
_cell.angle_beta   90.00
_cell.angle_gamma   90.00
#
_symmetry.space_group_name_H-M   'P 1'
#
loop_
_entity.id
_entity.type
_entity.pdbx_description
1 polymer ?
#
loop_
_entity_poly.entity_id
_entity_poly.type
_entity_poly.pdbx_seq_one_letter_code
_entity_poly.pdbx_strand_id
1 'polypeptide(L)'
;MRSMRRIRNCLLAATSIAAVMASTGLAQAQPAPTGSGNTYEPAMVEALADSLGISKHAAVQRLDDQHTQQQRLDRLRRDGVETDGAYFTDGRLTLNVTGRSDAKRARHAGLSARVPERGARALEKITDELDARAKRKTPSGVVSWSADLSSDSVVVKVADADRDAATRTFLSAARKYGKAVRVEKDTERLAVQRDVYPGSRMNLNNNPGSWCSVGFGATSSSGTEYLVTAGHCIEKLPGLYFDGSRFAKGTTGRFHVGEHSVDMGVARVDSGWDITPTVGTWGSTGNVAVRGSNRAPVGADLCKSGSTTGWTCGSVEGYDVSVTYTDRNGGPDTVVTGLGSSTVCTEGGDSGGAYISGDQAQGMTSGGPIGQTCGGVYDEGHSYFQPLDDALSYYGLDLTTR
;
A
#
# COMPACT_ATOMS: atom_id res chain seq x y z
N MET A 1 -18.99 -51.05 -72.95
CA MET A 1 -19.96 -52.17 -73.04
C MET A 1 -21.17 -51.83 -72.17
N ARG A 2 -22.37 -51.80 -72.81
CA ARG A 2 -23.75 -52.00 -72.31
C ARG A 2 -23.89 -52.30 -70.80
N SER A 3 -24.86 -51.81 -70.01
CA SER A 3 -26.27 -51.44 -70.25
C SER A 3 -26.84 -50.97 -68.87
N MET A 4 -27.42 -49.77 -68.70
CA MET A 4 -28.81 -49.35 -69.00
C MET A 4 -29.87 -49.67 -67.91
N ARG A 5 -30.74 -48.67 -67.64
CA ARG A 5 -32.09 -48.66 -66.99
C ARG A 5 -32.12 -48.10 -65.55
N ARG A 6 -33.06 -47.23 -65.15
CA ARG A 6 -34.32 -46.73 -65.76
C ARG A 6 -34.78 -45.46 -65.02
N ILE A 7 -35.34 -44.52 -65.78
CA ILE A 7 -36.14 -43.38 -65.33
C ILE A 7 -37.53 -43.87 -64.88
N ARG A 8 -38.12 -43.23 -63.85
CA ARG A 8 -39.58 -43.03 -63.78
C ARG A 8 -39.97 -41.88 -62.84
N ASN A 9 -40.63 -40.88 -63.42
CA ASN A 9 -41.36 -39.78 -62.81
C ASN A 9 -42.55 -40.27 -61.95
N CYS A 10 -43.01 -39.44 -61.00
CA CYS A 10 -44.29 -38.70 -61.03
C CYS A 10 -44.91 -38.48 -59.63
N LEU A 11 -45.32 -37.21 -59.38
CA LEU A 11 -46.57 -36.75 -58.72
C LEU A 11 -46.82 -37.12 -57.23
N LEU A 12 -47.55 -36.37 -56.40
CA LEU A 12 -48.09 -34.99 -56.28
C LEU A 12 -48.81 -34.98 -54.90
N ALA A 13 -48.85 -33.81 -54.23
CA ALA A 13 -49.86 -33.34 -53.26
C ALA A 13 -50.16 -34.11 -51.94
N ALA A 14 -50.15 -33.39 -50.80
CA ALA A 14 -51.35 -33.11 -50.00
C ALA A 14 -51.02 -32.42 -48.65
N THR A 15 -51.62 -31.24 -48.47
CA THR A 15 -52.16 -30.62 -47.25
C THR A 15 -51.90 -31.24 -45.87
N SER A 16 -51.49 -30.42 -44.89
CA SER A 16 -51.67 -30.70 -43.46
C SER A 16 -51.91 -29.42 -42.64
N ILE A 17 -53.20 -29.16 -42.40
CA ILE A 17 -53.87 -28.62 -41.19
C ILE A 17 -53.04 -27.74 -40.24
N ALA A 18 -53.42 -26.46 -40.16
CA ALA A 18 -53.05 -25.54 -39.10
C ALA A 18 -53.97 -25.74 -37.87
N ALA A 19 -53.37 -26.00 -36.71
CA ALA A 19 -54.05 -25.98 -35.42
C ALA A 19 -53.69 -24.67 -34.68
N VAL A 20 -54.73 -23.93 -34.30
CA VAL A 20 -54.66 -22.72 -33.47
C VAL A 20 -54.36 -23.14 -32.02
N MET A 21 -53.27 -22.62 -31.46
CA MET A 21 -53.06 -22.60 -30.00
C MET A 21 -52.92 -21.15 -29.55
N ALA A 22 -53.91 -20.70 -28.78
CA ALA A 22 -53.92 -19.41 -28.11
C ALA A 22 -52.91 -19.44 -26.95
N SER A 23 -51.82 -18.66 -27.06
CA SER A 23 -50.97 -18.32 -25.93
C SER A 23 -51.42 -16.98 -25.37
N THR A 24 -52.03 -17.03 -24.19
CA THR A 24 -52.32 -15.89 -23.34
C THR A 24 -51.04 -15.12 -23.04
N GLY A 25 -51.02 -13.83 -23.39
CA GLY A 25 -49.93 -12.92 -23.07
C GLY A 25 -49.75 -12.78 -21.57
N LEU A 26 -48.60 -13.25 -21.06
CA LEU A 26 -48.04 -12.74 -19.83
C LEU A 26 -47.15 -11.56 -20.22
N ALA A 27 -47.67 -10.35 -20.03
CA ALA A 27 -46.83 -9.16 -19.98
C ALA A 27 -45.82 -9.37 -18.84
N GLN A 28 -44.58 -9.71 -19.19
CA GLN A 28 -43.49 -9.66 -18.24
C GLN A 28 -43.35 -8.21 -17.82
N ALA A 29 -43.70 -7.92 -16.57
CA ALA A 29 -43.31 -6.68 -15.94
C ALA A 29 -41.77 -6.59 -16.03
N GLN A 30 -41.27 -5.69 -16.86
CA GLN A 30 -39.86 -5.35 -16.84
C GLN A 30 -39.51 -4.97 -15.39
N PRO A 31 -38.42 -5.50 -14.82
CA PRO A 31 -37.94 -5.01 -13.54
C PRO A 31 -37.80 -3.49 -13.66
N ALA A 32 -38.45 -2.76 -12.76
CA ALA A 32 -38.24 -1.31 -12.67
C ALA A 32 -36.73 -1.06 -12.59
N PRO A 33 -36.19 -0.05 -13.29
CA PRO A 33 -34.77 0.25 -13.21
C PRO A 33 -34.42 0.51 -11.74
N THR A 34 -33.61 -0.38 -11.17
CA THR A 34 -33.07 -0.22 -9.82
C THR A 34 -32.14 0.99 -9.84
N GLY A 35 -32.63 2.11 -9.31
CA GLY A 35 -31.86 3.26 -8.85
C GLY A 35 -30.95 3.92 -9.88
N SER A 36 -31.28 5.15 -10.27
CA SER A 36 -30.37 6.09 -10.94
C SER A 36 -29.26 6.60 -10.00
N GLY A 37 -28.69 5.73 -9.18
CA GLY A 37 -27.59 6.03 -8.27
C GLY A 37 -26.27 6.08 -9.04
N ASN A 38 -25.32 6.86 -8.54
CA ASN A 38 -23.98 6.81 -9.10
C ASN A 38 -23.37 5.41 -8.88
N THR A 39 -22.59 4.94 -9.85
CA THR A 39 -21.84 3.70 -9.68
C THR A 39 -20.55 4.00 -8.92
N TYR A 40 -20.39 3.37 -7.76
CA TYR A 40 -19.21 3.51 -6.89
C TYR A 40 -18.39 2.22 -6.89
N GLU A 41 -17.07 2.34 -6.72
CA GLU A 41 -16.17 1.19 -6.58
C GLU A 41 -16.58 0.30 -5.38
N PRO A 42 -16.84 -1.01 -5.57
CA PRO A 42 -17.35 -1.88 -4.50
C PRO A 42 -16.47 -1.92 -3.25
N ALA A 43 -15.14 -1.91 -3.42
CA ALA A 43 -14.19 -1.93 -2.32
C ALA A 43 -14.26 -0.65 -1.45
N MET A 44 -14.54 0.51 -2.07
CA MET A 44 -14.72 1.75 -1.32
C MET A 44 -16.03 1.74 -0.53
N VAL A 45 -17.12 1.25 -1.14
CA VAL A 45 -18.42 1.12 -0.47
C VAL A 45 -18.32 0.20 0.74
N GLU A 46 -17.63 -0.92 0.60
CA GLU A 46 -17.39 -1.87 1.69
C GLU A 46 -16.58 -1.25 2.81
N ALA A 47 -15.42 -0.65 2.50
CA ALA A 47 -14.59 0.01 3.49
C ALA A 47 -15.34 1.14 4.23
N LEU A 48 -16.15 1.93 3.50
CA LEU A 48 -16.95 3.00 4.08
C LEU A 48 -18.06 2.46 4.98
N ALA A 49 -18.74 1.39 4.55
CA ALA A 49 -19.79 0.73 5.33
C ALA A 49 -19.24 0.20 6.66
N ASP A 50 -18.11 -0.51 6.61
CA ASP A 50 -17.45 -1.06 7.78
C ASP A 50 -16.96 0.05 8.72
N SER A 51 -16.32 1.09 8.17
CA SER A 51 -15.80 2.23 8.95
C SER A 51 -16.90 2.99 9.70
N LEU A 52 -18.10 3.08 9.11
CA LEU A 52 -19.23 3.79 9.69
C LEU A 52 -20.16 2.87 10.50
N GLY A 53 -19.96 1.56 10.49
CA GLY A 53 -20.87 0.59 11.10
C GLY A 53 -22.27 0.58 10.48
N ILE A 54 -22.38 0.78 9.16
CA ILE A 54 -23.65 0.82 8.41
C ILE A 54 -23.68 -0.23 7.30
N SER A 55 -24.85 -0.48 6.71
CA SER A 55 -24.93 -1.40 5.56
C SER A 55 -24.31 -0.81 4.29
N LYS A 56 -23.83 -1.66 3.37
CA LYS A 56 -23.34 -1.24 2.04
C LYS A 56 -24.37 -0.37 1.29
N HIS A 57 -25.66 -0.74 1.38
CA HIS A 57 -26.74 0.05 0.80
C HIS A 57 -26.85 1.45 1.43
N ALA A 58 -26.76 1.56 2.77
CA ALA A 58 -26.75 2.85 3.45
C ALA A 58 -25.50 3.70 3.12
N ALA A 59 -24.34 3.07 2.91
CA ALA A 59 -23.14 3.75 2.45
C ALA A 59 -23.31 4.34 1.04
N VAL A 60 -23.87 3.57 0.10
CA VAL A 60 -24.22 4.07 -1.25
C VAL A 60 -25.21 5.23 -1.16
N GLN A 61 -26.31 5.06 -0.40
CA GLN A 61 -27.31 6.13 -0.24
C GLN A 61 -26.70 7.41 0.33
N ARG A 62 -25.80 7.30 1.32
CA ARG A 62 -25.08 8.44 1.89
C ARG A 62 -24.24 9.16 0.82
N LEU A 63 -23.56 8.43 -0.05
CA LEU A 63 -22.75 9.02 -1.13
C LEU A 63 -23.63 9.71 -2.18
N ASP A 64 -24.75 9.11 -2.56
CA ASP A 64 -25.73 9.71 -3.48
C ASP A 64 -26.33 11.01 -2.91
N ASP A 65 -26.65 11.02 -1.61
CA ASP A 65 -27.14 12.20 -0.90
C ASP A 65 -26.09 13.31 -0.83
N GLN A 66 -24.83 12.98 -0.57
CA GLN A 66 -23.72 13.94 -0.58
C GLN A 66 -23.50 14.50 -1.99
N HIS A 67 -23.55 13.65 -3.02
CA HIS A 67 -23.42 14.07 -4.40
C HIS A 67 -24.54 15.03 -4.81
N THR A 68 -25.79 14.72 -4.45
CA THR A 68 -26.94 15.59 -4.70
C THR A 68 -26.79 16.96 -4.02
N GLN A 69 -26.29 16.99 -2.78
CA GLN A 69 -26.02 18.24 -2.06
C GLN A 69 -24.91 19.06 -2.72
N GLN A 70 -23.85 18.42 -3.22
CA GLN A 70 -22.78 19.09 -3.96
C GLN A 70 -23.27 19.66 -5.29
N GLN A 71 -24.09 18.93 -6.05
CA GLN A 71 -24.71 19.44 -7.27
C GLN A 71 -25.58 20.69 -7.02
N ARG A 72 -26.30 20.72 -5.89
CA ARG A 72 -27.07 21.90 -5.47
C ARG A 72 -26.16 23.08 -5.13
N LEU A 73 -25.05 22.84 -4.43
CA LEU A 73 -24.04 23.86 -4.15
C LEU A 73 -23.47 24.45 -5.46
N ASP A 74 -23.13 23.62 -6.43
CA ASP A 74 -22.59 24.08 -7.71
C ASP A 74 -23.61 24.90 -8.49
N ARG A 75 -24.89 24.52 -8.45
CA ARG A 75 -25.98 25.30 -9.05
C ARG A 75 -26.10 26.67 -8.38
N LEU A 76 -26.13 26.72 -7.05
CA LEU A 76 -26.21 27.98 -6.30
C LEU A 76 -25.04 28.91 -6.64
N ARG A 77 -23.82 28.38 -6.78
CA ARG A 77 -22.65 29.16 -7.20
C ARG A 77 -22.82 29.74 -8.60
N ARG A 78 -23.30 28.94 -9.57
CA ARG A 78 -23.62 29.43 -10.93
C ARG A 78 -24.71 30.49 -10.92
N ASP A 79 -25.67 30.36 -10.02
CA ASP A 79 -26.75 31.34 -9.83
C ASP A 79 -26.29 32.60 -9.07
N GLY A 80 -24.99 32.71 -8.73
CA GLY A 80 -24.41 33.88 -8.07
C GLY A 80 -24.67 33.94 -6.56
N VAL A 81 -24.81 32.80 -5.88
CA VAL A 81 -24.73 32.76 -4.41
C VAL A 81 -23.27 32.89 -3.98
N GLU A 82 -22.94 33.93 -3.22
CA GLU A 82 -21.60 34.10 -2.68
C GLU A 82 -21.37 33.17 -1.48
N THR A 83 -20.52 32.17 -1.69
CA THR A 83 -20.09 31.24 -0.63
C THR A 83 -18.73 31.65 -0.04
N ASP A 84 -18.50 31.29 1.22
CA ASP A 84 -17.25 31.49 1.96
C ASP A 84 -16.81 30.17 2.62
N GLY A 85 -16.81 29.12 1.79
CA GLY A 85 -16.55 27.74 2.19
C GLY A 85 -17.83 26.93 2.41
N ALA A 86 -17.67 25.61 2.45
CA ALA A 86 -18.71 24.67 2.80
C ALA A 86 -18.08 23.44 3.45
N TYR A 87 -18.82 22.77 4.32
CA TYR A 87 -18.35 21.58 5.03
C TYR A 87 -19.48 20.60 5.26
N PHE A 88 -19.14 19.31 5.35
CA PHE A 88 -20.07 18.28 5.77
C PHE A 88 -19.95 18.05 7.27
N THR A 89 -21.08 17.85 7.94
CA THR A 89 -21.16 17.29 9.29
C THR A 89 -22.27 16.25 9.27
N ASP A 90 -21.96 15.02 9.66
CA ASP A 90 -22.89 13.89 9.68
C ASP A 90 -23.62 13.63 8.34
N GLY A 91 -23.02 14.00 7.22
CA GLY A 91 -23.58 13.83 5.87
C GLY A 91 -24.47 14.98 5.40
N ARG A 92 -24.64 16.04 6.20
CA ARG A 92 -25.31 17.28 5.79
C ARG A 92 -24.29 18.35 5.38
N LEU A 93 -24.46 18.89 4.18
CA LEU A 93 -23.66 20.00 3.66
C LEU A 93 -24.15 21.33 4.24
N THR A 94 -23.23 22.04 4.90
CA THR A 94 -23.46 23.39 5.41
C THR A 94 -22.60 24.39 4.66
N LEU A 95 -23.26 25.41 4.09
CA LEU A 95 -22.62 26.51 3.39
C LEU A 95 -22.32 27.63 4.40
N ASN A 96 -21.07 28.08 4.42
CA ASN A 96 -20.74 29.39 4.93
C ASN A 96 -21.02 30.40 3.81
N VAL A 97 -21.81 31.43 4.09
CA VAL A 97 -22.17 32.47 3.10
C VAL A 97 -21.88 33.87 3.65
N THR A 98 -21.73 34.84 2.76
CA THR A 98 -21.37 36.22 3.12
C THR A 98 -22.55 37.04 3.65
N GLY A 99 -23.79 36.65 3.31
CA GLY A 99 -24.97 37.43 3.62
C GLY A 99 -26.21 36.61 3.97
N ARG A 100 -27.15 37.24 4.67
CA ARG A 100 -28.44 36.61 5.06
C ARG A 100 -29.32 36.28 3.86
N SER A 101 -29.22 37.03 2.76
CA SER A 101 -29.93 36.78 1.50
C SER A 101 -29.49 35.44 0.89
N ASP A 102 -28.18 35.24 0.76
CA ASP A 102 -27.60 34.01 0.24
C ASP A 102 -27.85 32.81 1.14
N ALA A 103 -27.87 33.02 2.47
CA ALA A 103 -28.27 31.97 3.40
C ALA A 103 -29.71 31.50 3.15
N LYS A 104 -30.64 32.42 2.84
CA LYS A 104 -32.02 32.07 2.50
C LYS A 104 -32.09 31.32 1.17
N ARG A 105 -31.34 31.75 0.16
CA ARG A 105 -31.29 31.08 -1.16
C ARG A 105 -30.77 29.65 -1.04
N ALA A 106 -29.69 29.45 -0.31
CA ALA A 106 -29.12 28.12 -0.05
C ALA A 106 -30.11 27.20 0.69
N ARG A 107 -30.81 27.72 1.71
CA ARG A 107 -31.84 26.96 2.44
C ARG A 107 -33.04 26.63 1.57
N HIS A 108 -33.47 27.54 0.70
CA HIS A 108 -34.54 27.30 -0.27
C HIS A 108 -34.16 26.19 -1.27
N ALA A 109 -32.88 26.09 -1.63
CA ALA A 109 -32.36 24.98 -2.43
C ALA A 109 -32.11 23.68 -1.64
N GLY A 110 -32.51 23.63 -0.36
CA GLY A 110 -32.44 22.43 0.47
C GLY A 110 -31.07 22.14 1.09
N LEU A 111 -30.19 23.14 1.21
CA LEU A 111 -28.90 23.02 1.91
C LEU A 111 -28.93 23.72 3.28
N SER A 112 -28.11 23.26 4.22
CA SER A 112 -27.83 24.07 5.42
C SER A 112 -26.99 25.29 5.02
N ALA A 113 -27.22 26.43 5.66
CA ALA A 113 -26.40 27.61 5.45
C ALA A 113 -26.33 28.48 6.72
N ARG A 114 -25.17 29.10 6.93
CA ARG A 114 -24.92 30.05 8.02
C ARG A 114 -24.03 31.21 7.54
N VAL A 115 -24.11 32.33 8.25
CA VAL A 115 -23.14 33.42 8.13
C VAL A 115 -22.12 33.21 9.26
N PRO A 116 -20.88 32.80 8.96
CA PRO A 116 -19.85 32.61 9.98
C PRO A 116 -19.39 33.95 10.58
N GLU A 117 -18.67 33.91 11.69
CA GLU A 117 -18.02 35.10 12.27
C GLU A 117 -16.85 35.56 11.37
N ARG A 118 -16.11 34.61 10.80
CA ARG A 118 -14.90 34.86 9.99
C ARG A 118 -15.06 34.38 8.55
N GLY A 119 -15.40 33.11 8.35
CA GLY A 119 -15.50 32.48 7.03
C GLY A 119 -14.15 32.03 6.46
N ALA A 120 -14.20 31.19 5.41
CA ALA A 120 -13.02 30.52 4.86
C ALA A 120 -11.92 31.49 4.44
N ARG A 121 -12.24 32.58 3.73
CA ARG A 121 -11.25 33.56 3.26
C ARG A 121 -10.50 34.25 4.39
N ALA A 122 -11.17 34.49 5.52
CA ALA A 122 -10.51 35.11 6.67
C ALA A 122 -9.58 34.12 7.38
N LEU A 123 -9.99 32.84 7.48
CA LEU A 123 -9.16 31.78 8.06
C LEU A 123 -7.97 31.44 7.16
N GLU A 124 -8.14 31.45 5.84
CA GLU A 124 -7.09 31.22 4.84
C GLU A 124 -5.97 32.26 4.95
N LYS A 125 -6.31 33.54 5.16
CA LYS A 125 -5.31 34.59 5.44
C LYS A 125 -4.47 34.29 6.68
N ILE A 126 -5.09 33.74 7.73
CA ILE A 126 -4.36 33.34 8.95
C ILE A 126 -3.44 32.16 8.63
N THR A 127 -3.92 31.14 7.93
CA THR A 127 -3.07 29.99 7.55
C THR A 127 -1.92 30.39 6.63
N ASP A 128 -2.14 31.29 5.67
CA ASP A 128 -1.08 31.81 4.79
C ASP A 128 0.02 32.55 5.55
N GLU A 129 -0.35 33.34 6.56
CA GLU A 129 0.60 34.04 7.42
C GLU A 129 1.42 33.07 8.28
N LEU A 130 0.80 31.98 8.74
CA LEU A 130 1.48 30.90 9.46
C LEU A 130 2.40 30.09 8.52
N ASP A 131 1.94 29.76 7.31
CA ASP A 131 2.73 29.09 6.27
C ASP A 131 3.98 29.88 5.92
N ALA A 132 3.85 31.20 5.71
CA ALA A 132 4.97 32.08 5.42
C ALA A 132 6.00 32.11 6.56
N ARG A 133 5.58 31.89 7.81
CA ARG A 133 6.50 31.76 8.96
C ARG A 133 7.21 30.41 8.94
N ALA A 134 6.46 29.32 8.79
CA ALA A 134 7.00 27.97 8.75
C ALA A 134 8.01 27.77 7.61
N LYS A 135 7.75 28.37 6.44
CA LYS A 135 8.69 28.39 5.30
C LYS A 135 10.04 29.04 5.61
N ARG A 136 10.07 30.05 6.50
CA ARG A 136 11.31 30.73 6.90
C ARG A 136 12.09 29.94 7.95
N LYS A 137 11.38 29.36 8.92
CA LYS A 137 11.95 28.50 9.97
C LYS A 137 10.91 27.48 10.41
N THR A 138 11.23 26.21 10.25
CA THR A 138 10.36 25.09 10.62
C THR A 138 10.10 25.06 12.14
N PRO A 139 8.84 25.14 12.60
CA PRO A 139 8.50 25.02 14.02
C PRO A 139 8.40 23.53 14.40
N SER A 140 9.51 22.90 14.79
CA SER A 140 9.57 21.43 14.92
C SER A 140 8.70 20.81 16.02
N GLY A 141 8.14 21.62 16.91
CA GLY A 141 7.17 21.19 17.93
C GLY A 141 5.70 21.26 17.49
N VAL A 142 5.40 21.82 16.32
CA VAL A 142 4.05 21.91 15.75
C VAL A 142 3.81 20.75 14.79
N VAL A 143 2.69 20.05 14.97
CA VAL A 143 2.31 18.86 14.19
C VAL A 143 1.61 19.26 12.90
N SER A 144 0.61 20.13 12.98
CA SER A 144 -0.14 20.64 11.82
C SER A 144 -0.88 21.93 12.16
N TRP A 145 -1.30 22.66 11.12
CA TRP A 145 -2.24 23.77 11.27
C TRP A 145 -3.16 23.84 10.05
N SER A 146 -4.45 24.15 10.26
CA SER A 146 -5.43 24.23 9.17
C SER A 146 -6.65 25.07 9.54
N ALA A 147 -7.37 25.58 8.55
CA ALA A 147 -8.67 26.23 8.74
C ALA A 147 -9.76 25.17 8.95
N ASP A 148 -10.44 25.21 10.10
CA ASP A 148 -11.63 24.42 10.39
C ASP A 148 -12.88 25.28 10.11
N LEU A 149 -13.52 25.00 8.97
CA LEU A 149 -14.73 25.71 8.53
C LEU A 149 -15.96 25.40 9.39
N SER A 150 -15.94 24.33 10.18
CA SER A 150 -17.05 23.94 11.06
C SER A 150 -17.00 24.75 12.35
N SER A 151 -15.83 24.85 12.99
CA SER A 151 -15.63 25.66 14.20
C SER A 151 -15.35 27.14 13.90
N ASP A 152 -15.15 27.51 12.63
CA ASP A 152 -14.85 28.87 12.17
C ASP A 152 -13.56 29.44 12.80
N SER A 153 -12.53 28.60 12.87
CA SER A 153 -11.22 28.92 13.46
C SER A 153 -10.09 28.15 12.77
N VAL A 154 -8.86 28.65 12.88
CA VAL A 154 -7.65 27.88 12.55
C VAL A 154 -7.28 26.99 13.73
N VAL A 155 -7.09 25.70 13.51
CA VAL A 155 -6.60 24.75 14.52
C VAL A 155 -5.12 24.54 14.32
N VAL A 156 -4.33 24.66 15.38
CA VAL A 156 -2.88 24.41 15.43
C VAL A 156 -2.64 23.27 16.41
N LYS A 157 -2.22 22.12 15.89
CA LYS A 157 -1.89 20.92 16.66
C LYS A 157 -0.41 20.93 17.06
N VAL A 158 -0.11 20.73 18.34
CA VAL A 158 1.23 20.92 18.93
C VAL A 158 1.63 19.72 19.78
N ALA A 159 2.79 19.15 19.49
CA ALA A 159 3.38 18.05 20.27
C ALA A 159 4.18 18.58 21.47
N ASP A 160 5.02 19.58 21.23
CA ASP A 160 5.89 20.18 22.23
C ASP A 160 6.05 21.69 21.95
N ALA A 161 5.38 22.53 22.76
CA ALA A 161 5.38 23.97 22.56
C ALA A 161 6.75 24.63 22.83
N ASP A 162 7.62 23.97 23.60
CA ASP A 162 8.92 24.50 24.03
C ASP A 162 10.10 23.91 23.27
N ARG A 163 9.82 23.01 22.32
CA ARG A 163 10.80 22.26 21.53
C ARG A 163 11.96 23.11 21.00
N ASP A 164 11.65 24.26 20.40
CA ASP A 164 12.64 25.19 19.87
C ASP A 164 12.13 26.64 19.83
N ALA A 165 13.04 27.58 19.51
CA ALA A 165 12.70 29.00 19.41
C ALA A 165 11.74 29.31 18.23
N ALA A 166 11.77 28.52 17.16
CA ALA A 166 10.91 28.71 16.00
C ALA A 166 9.45 28.37 16.35
N THR A 167 9.23 27.29 17.09
CA THR A 167 7.96 26.81 17.63
C THR A 167 7.37 27.85 18.57
N ARG A 168 8.12 28.33 19.56
CA ARG A 168 7.64 29.41 20.46
C ARG A 168 7.25 30.67 19.70
N THR A 169 8.05 31.06 18.70
CA THR A 169 7.76 32.23 17.85
C THR A 169 6.51 32.02 16.98
N PHE A 170 6.36 30.83 16.41
CA PHE A 170 5.21 30.43 15.60
C PHE A 170 3.93 30.46 16.44
N LEU A 171 3.95 29.83 17.62
CA LEU A 171 2.81 29.80 18.54
C LEU A 171 2.47 31.19 19.09
N SER A 172 3.47 32.03 19.36
CA SER A 172 3.23 33.44 19.73
C SER A 172 2.50 34.20 18.62
N ALA A 173 2.90 34.01 17.35
CA ALA A 173 2.21 34.62 16.22
C ALA A 173 0.78 34.08 16.07
N ALA A 174 0.58 32.77 16.16
CA ALA A 174 -0.72 32.14 16.06
C ALA A 174 -1.69 32.63 17.17
N ARG A 175 -1.20 32.79 18.41
CA ARG A 175 -2.00 33.31 19.53
C ARG A 175 -2.45 34.76 19.37
N LYS A 176 -1.80 35.57 18.51
CA LYS A 176 -2.21 36.97 18.26
C LYS A 176 -3.59 37.10 17.62
N TYR A 177 -4.07 36.07 16.93
CA TYR A 177 -5.41 36.08 16.34
C TYR A 177 -6.52 35.72 17.34
N GLY A 178 -6.19 35.54 18.62
CA GLY A 178 -7.17 35.33 19.69
C GLY A 178 -8.09 34.15 19.39
N LYS A 179 -9.41 34.38 19.44
CA LYS A 179 -10.44 33.36 19.20
C LYS A 179 -10.43 32.76 17.78
N ALA A 180 -9.73 33.38 16.83
CA ALA A 180 -9.61 32.85 15.49
C ALA A 180 -8.63 31.66 15.39
N VAL A 181 -7.79 31.43 16.42
CA VAL A 181 -6.84 30.31 16.47
C VAL A 181 -7.07 29.50 17.73
N ARG A 182 -7.22 28.18 17.56
CA ARG A 182 -7.23 27.18 18.63
C ARG A 182 -5.91 26.42 18.61
N VAL A 183 -5.23 26.38 19.75
CA VAL A 183 -4.02 25.57 19.91
C VAL A 183 -4.39 24.32 20.69
N GLU A 184 -4.15 23.16 20.09
CA GLU A 184 -4.53 21.86 20.63
C GLU A 184 -3.28 21.00 20.83
N LYS A 185 -3.27 20.21 21.90
CA LYS A 185 -2.18 19.26 22.13
C LYS A 185 -2.42 18.03 21.27
N ASP A 186 -1.43 17.68 20.47
CA ASP A 186 -1.41 16.47 19.64
C ASP A 186 0.00 15.90 19.67
N THR A 187 0.17 14.72 20.28
CA THR A 187 1.47 14.08 20.43
C THR A 187 1.72 12.99 19.39
N GLU A 188 0.83 12.83 18.41
CA GLU A 188 1.03 11.89 17.31
C GLU A 188 2.23 12.32 16.45
N ARG A 189 3.12 11.37 16.18
CA ARG A 189 4.28 11.61 15.32
C ARG A 189 3.88 11.39 13.87
N LEU A 190 3.88 12.45 13.08
CA LEU A 190 3.69 12.38 11.64
C LEU A 190 5.04 12.16 10.95
N ALA A 191 5.10 11.17 10.06
CA ALA A 191 6.21 10.96 9.14
C ALA A 191 5.65 10.80 7.72
N VAL A 192 6.46 11.11 6.71
CA VAL A 192 6.13 10.69 5.34
C VAL A 192 6.16 9.17 5.32
N GLN A 193 5.08 8.51 4.89
CA GLN A 193 5.07 7.06 4.72
C GLN A 193 5.89 6.72 3.49
N ARG A 194 6.96 5.94 3.65
CA ARG A 194 7.80 5.46 2.56
C ARG A 194 7.91 3.96 2.64
N ASP A 195 7.22 3.32 1.71
CA ASP A 195 7.09 1.88 1.60
C ASP A 195 8.29 1.29 0.84
N VAL A 196 8.92 0.30 1.45
CA VAL A 196 9.94 -0.53 0.79
C VAL A 196 9.41 -1.95 0.70
N TYR A 197 9.25 -2.44 -0.53
CA TYR A 197 8.76 -3.79 -0.76
C TYR A 197 9.90 -4.81 -0.56
N PRO A 198 9.68 -5.91 0.17
CA PRO A 198 10.48 -7.12 0.04
C PRO A 198 10.77 -7.45 -1.43
N GLY A 199 12.04 -7.68 -1.74
CA GLY A 199 12.58 -7.87 -3.08
C GLY A 199 13.15 -6.62 -3.76
N SER A 200 12.89 -5.42 -3.22
CA SER A 200 13.43 -4.15 -3.76
C SER A 200 14.96 -4.09 -3.69
N ARG A 201 15.59 -3.26 -4.53
CA ARG A 201 17.03 -2.99 -4.44
C ARG A 201 17.36 -2.22 -3.17
N MET A 202 18.38 -2.69 -2.46
CA MET A 202 18.95 -2.06 -1.26
C MET A 202 20.45 -1.83 -1.50
N ASN A 203 20.86 -0.58 -1.63
CA ASN A 203 22.27 -0.22 -1.76
C ASN A 203 22.94 -0.15 -0.37
N LEU A 204 24.16 -0.69 -0.28
CA LEU A 204 24.94 -0.73 0.95
C LEU A 204 25.83 0.52 1.03
N ASN A 205 25.77 1.25 2.15
CA ASN A 205 26.53 2.49 2.39
C ASN A 205 26.40 3.54 1.27
N ASN A 206 25.20 3.63 0.67
CA ASN A 206 24.89 4.53 -0.45
C ASN A 206 25.82 4.35 -1.66
N ASN A 207 26.38 3.15 -1.84
CA ASN A 207 27.21 2.80 -2.99
C ASN A 207 26.34 2.05 -4.03
N PRO A 208 26.10 2.62 -5.22
CA PRO A 208 25.32 1.93 -6.24
C PRO A 208 26.01 0.66 -6.76
N GLY A 209 27.33 0.53 -6.62
CA GLY A 209 28.08 -0.68 -7.01
C GLY A 209 28.04 -1.82 -6.00
N SER A 210 27.39 -1.64 -4.84
CA SER A 210 27.25 -2.68 -3.81
C SER A 210 25.82 -2.71 -3.32
N TRP A 211 25.10 -3.77 -3.66
CA TRP A 211 23.68 -3.89 -3.35
C TRP A 211 23.29 -5.31 -3.01
N CYS A 212 22.21 -5.39 -2.26
CA CYS A 212 21.43 -6.59 -1.98
C CYS A 212 19.96 -6.29 -2.30
N SER A 213 19.10 -7.24 -1.98
CA SER A 213 17.66 -7.12 -2.06
C SER A 213 17.04 -7.09 -0.66
N VAL A 214 15.93 -6.38 -0.53
CA VAL A 214 15.21 -6.24 0.74
C VAL A 214 14.53 -7.57 1.09
N GLY A 215 14.72 -8.04 2.32
CA GLY A 215 14.03 -9.20 2.88
C GLY A 215 12.68 -8.81 3.49
N PHE A 216 12.38 -9.29 4.70
CA PHE A 216 11.07 -9.10 5.34
C PHE A 216 11.11 -8.09 6.49
N GLY A 217 10.01 -7.35 6.66
CA GLY A 217 9.79 -6.53 7.86
C GLY A 217 9.39 -7.39 9.04
N ALA A 218 9.93 -7.10 10.21
CA ALA A 218 9.57 -7.77 11.46
C ALA A 218 9.63 -6.78 12.63
N THR A 219 8.93 -7.07 13.71
CA THR A 219 8.89 -6.24 14.91
C THR A 219 9.38 -7.02 16.12
N SER A 220 10.10 -6.34 17.01
CA SER A 220 10.39 -6.90 18.33
C SER A 220 9.18 -6.77 19.25
N SER A 221 9.19 -7.49 20.36
CA SER A 221 8.19 -7.36 21.44
C SER A 221 8.09 -5.95 22.03
N SER A 222 9.12 -5.11 21.87
CA SER A 222 9.13 -3.69 22.26
C SER A 222 8.58 -2.75 21.17
N GLY A 223 8.11 -3.28 20.05
CA GLY A 223 7.60 -2.52 18.90
C GLY A 223 8.69 -1.87 18.05
N THR A 224 9.94 -2.31 18.14
CA THR A 224 11.01 -1.81 17.26
C THR A 224 10.96 -2.57 15.93
N GLU A 225 10.96 -1.82 14.83
CA GLU A 225 10.92 -2.37 13.48
C GLU A 225 12.31 -2.73 12.96
N TYR A 226 12.38 -3.91 12.37
CA TYR A 226 13.58 -4.49 11.79
C TYR A 226 13.31 -4.98 10.37
N LEU A 227 14.33 -4.85 9.53
CA LEU A 227 14.47 -5.63 8.32
C LEU A 227 15.23 -6.91 8.68
N VAL A 228 14.66 -8.07 8.37
CA VAL A 228 15.34 -9.37 8.37
C VAL A 228 15.91 -9.62 6.98
N THR A 229 17.22 -9.86 6.87
CA THR A 229 17.94 -9.99 5.60
C THR A 229 19.10 -10.99 5.70
N ALA A 230 19.85 -11.18 4.62
CA ALA A 230 21.04 -12.01 4.61
C ALA A 230 22.16 -11.39 5.46
N GLY A 231 22.85 -12.22 6.24
CA GLY A 231 23.92 -11.78 7.14
C GLY A 231 25.10 -11.17 6.38
N HIS A 232 25.49 -11.75 5.24
CA HIS A 232 26.61 -11.25 4.43
C HIS A 232 26.37 -9.85 3.86
N CYS A 233 25.11 -9.47 3.64
CA CYS A 233 24.75 -8.10 3.21
C CYS A 233 24.98 -7.06 4.31
N ILE A 234 25.01 -7.47 5.57
CA ILE A 234 25.10 -6.58 6.72
C ILE A 234 26.26 -6.87 7.67
N GLU A 235 27.25 -7.68 7.27
CA GLU A 235 28.40 -8.10 8.09
C GLU A 235 29.07 -6.90 8.81
N LYS A 236 29.27 -5.79 8.09
CA LYS A 236 29.89 -4.55 8.61
C LYS A 236 28.88 -3.50 9.08
N LEU A 237 27.65 -3.92 9.37
CA LEU A 237 26.55 -3.08 9.85
C LEU A 237 26.34 -1.79 9.02
N PRO A 238 26.23 -1.91 7.68
CA PRO A 238 26.15 -0.75 6.79
C PRO A 238 24.84 0.03 6.99
N GLY A 239 24.85 1.28 6.51
CA GLY A 239 23.59 1.98 6.22
C GLY A 239 22.95 1.39 4.96
N LEU A 240 21.64 1.22 4.96
CA LEU A 240 20.87 0.58 3.89
C LEU A 240 20.02 1.64 3.20
N TYR A 241 20.13 1.72 1.87
CA TYR A 241 19.56 2.82 1.09
C TYR A 241 18.62 2.31 0.00
N PHE A 242 17.44 2.93 -0.08
CA PHE A 242 16.42 2.73 -1.11
C PHE A 242 16.20 4.08 -1.79
N ASP A 243 16.29 4.12 -3.12
CA ASP A 243 16.19 5.37 -3.92
C ASP A 243 17.05 6.53 -3.38
N GLY A 244 18.28 6.21 -3.00
CA GLY A 244 19.27 7.18 -2.50
C GLY A 244 19.01 7.70 -1.08
N SER A 245 17.95 7.22 -0.41
CA SER A 245 17.63 7.59 0.96
C SER A 245 17.86 6.42 1.91
N ARG A 246 18.44 6.68 3.09
CA ARG A 246 18.64 5.62 4.09
C ARG A 246 17.30 5.23 4.71
N PHE A 247 17.00 3.93 4.70
CA PHE A 247 15.77 3.38 5.28
C PHE A 247 16.02 2.45 6.46
N ALA A 248 17.23 1.90 6.59
CA ALA A 248 17.61 1.05 7.71
C ALA A 248 19.12 1.09 7.97
N LYS A 249 19.55 0.54 9.10
CA LYS A 249 20.97 0.33 9.43
C LYS A 249 21.17 -1.06 10.02
N GLY A 250 22.15 -1.80 9.51
CA GLY A 250 22.54 -3.10 10.07
C GLY A 250 22.78 -3.00 11.58
N THR A 251 22.27 -3.97 12.35
CA THR A 251 22.45 -3.99 13.81
C THR A 251 23.21 -5.21 14.30
N THR A 252 22.83 -6.39 13.84
CA THR A 252 23.50 -7.64 14.19
C THR A 252 23.26 -8.65 13.07
N GLY A 253 24.26 -9.48 12.79
CA GLY A 253 24.21 -10.49 11.76
C GLY A 253 25.03 -11.70 12.16
N ARG A 254 24.70 -12.84 11.58
CA ARG A 254 25.50 -14.04 11.57
C ARG A 254 25.92 -14.26 10.13
N PHE A 255 27.17 -13.93 9.86
CA PHE A 255 27.93 -14.30 8.67
C PHE A 255 29.37 -13.88 8.95
N HIS A 256 30.28 -14.83 8.86
CA HIS A 256 31.71 -14.69 9.11
C HIS A 256 32.45 -15.49 8.04
N VAL A 257 33.19 -14.77 7.20
CA VAL A 257 33.97 -15.34 6.10
C VAL A 257 35.06 -16.27 6.66
N GLY A 258 35.20 -17.46 6.07
CA GLY A 258 36.22 -18.44 6.42
C GLY A 258 35.93 -19.30 7.67
N GLU A 259 34.76 -19.13 8.29
CA GLU A 259 34.31 -19.89 9.45
C GLU A 259 33.04 -20.71 9.14
N HIS A 260 32.63 -21.56 10.10
CA HIS A 260 31.28 -22.14 10.08
C HIS A 260 30.25 -21.03 10.37
N SER A 261 29.54 -20.64 9.31
CA SER A 261 28.63 -19.52 9.27
C SER A 261 27.16 -19.93 9.21
N VAL A 262 26.33 -18.94 9.44
CA VAL A 262 24.92 -18.90 8.99
C VAL A 262 24.79 -17.64 8.14
N ASP A 263 23.68 -17.40 7.47
CA ASP A 263 23.50 -16.21 6.62
C ASP A 263 22.19 -15.48 6.93
N MET A 264 22.11 -14.96 8.16
CA MET A 264 20.95 -14.23 8.67
C MET A 264 21.39 -12.94 9.36
N GLY A 265 20.55 -11.92 9.32
CA GLY A 265 20.82 -10.68 10.04
C GLY A 265 19.63 -9.76 10.12
N VAL A 266 19.72 -8.80 11.05
CA VAL A 266 18.69 -7.78 11.26
C VAL A 266 19.27 -6.37 11.21
N ALA A 267 18.52 -5.49 10.56
CA ALA A 267 18.81 -4.07 10.45
C ALA A 267 17.64 -3.27 11.03
N ARG A 268 17.93 -2.28 11.87
CA ARG A 268 16.89 -1.43 12.45
C ARG A 268 16.36 -0.47 11.40
N VAL A 269 15.05 -0.42 11.24
CA VAL A 269 14.37 0.47 10.30
C VAL A 269 14.38 1.90 10.87
N ASP A 270 14.65 2.88 10.00
CA ASP A 270 14.65 4.30 10.35
C ASP A 270 13.20 4.82 10.43
N SER A 271 12.92 5.77 11.32
CA SER A 271 11.55 6.27 11.48
C SER A 271 11.00 6.91 10.20
N GLY A 272 9.76 6.59 9.84
CA GLY A 272 9.12 7.06 8.60
C GLY A 272 9.41 6.19 7.38
N TRP A 273 9.99 5.02 7.59
CA TRP A 273 10.11 3.98 6.60
C TRP A 273 9.38 2.73 7.09
N ASP A 274 8.72 2.06 6.17
CA ASP A 274 7.99 0.83 6.44
C ASP A 274 8.46 -0.24 5.45
N ILE A 275 8.80 -1.44 5.97
CA ILE A 275 8.96 -2.60 5.11
C ILE A 275 7.58 -3.22 4.94
N THR A 276 7.03 -3.17 3.74
CA THR A 276 5.61 -3.52 3.54
C THR A 276 5.37 -5.01 3.80
N PRO A 277 4.19 -5.39 4.32
CA PRO A 277 3.76 -6.79 4.43
C PRO A 277 3.28 -7.36 3.07
N THR A 278 3.91 -6.94 1.97
CA THR A 278 3.61 -7.42 0.62
C THR A 278 4.90 -7.55 -0.18
N VAL A 279 5.18 -8.71 -0.76
CA VAL A 279 6.37 -8.91 -1.60
C VAL A 279 6.14 -8.27 -2.97
N GLY A 280 7.08 -7.43 -3.41
CA GLY A 280 7.05 -6.83 -4.74
C GLY A 280 7.40 -7.86 -5.80
N THR A 281 6.73 -7.84 -6.96
CA THR A 281 6.94 -8.86 -8.02
C THR A 281 7.58 -8.28 -9.28
N TRP A 282 8.13 -7.07 -9.18
CA TRP A 282 8.78 -6.36 -10.30
C TRP A 282 7.90 -6.22 -11.55
N GLY A 283 6.59 -6.11 -11.35
CA GLY A 283 5.60 -5.99 -12.43
C GLY A 283 5.21 -7.30 -13.11
N SER A 284 5.71 -8.46 -12.63
CA SER A 284 5.34 -9.77 -13.17
C SER A 284 3.88 -10.14 -12.84
N THR A 285 3.39 -9.70 -11.68
CA THR A 285 1.99 -9.83 -11.24
C THR A 285 1.66 -8.70 -10.24
N GLY A 286 0.54 -8.76 -9.54
CA GLY A 286 0.32 -7.89 -8.37
C GLY A 286 1.31 -8.20 -7.23
N ASN A 287 1.46 -7.30 -6.28
CA ASN A 287 2.26 -7.60 -5.08
C ASN A 287 1.59 -8.73 -4.28
N VAL A 288 2.40 -9.61 -3.69
CA VAL A 288 1.92 -10.80 -2.96
C VAL A 288 1.84 -10.50 -1.47
N ALA A 289 0.67 -10.64 -0.85
CA ALA A 289 0.51 -10.40 0.58
C ALA A 289 1.28 -11.42 1.44
N VAL A 290 1.86 -10.94 2.53
CA VAL A 290 2.52 -11.77 3.54
C VAL A 290 1.55 -11.98 4.71
N ARG A 291 1.10 -13.23 4.90
CA ARG A 291 0.14 -13.60 5.96
C ARG A 291 0.75 -14.40 7.10
N GLY A 292 1.98 -14.87 6.93
CA GLY A 292 2.68 -15.65 7.93
C GLY A 292 4.02 -16.16 7.43
N SER A 293 4.66 -17.01 8.22
CA SER A 293 5.96 -17.61 7.94
C SER A 293 5.95 -19.14 8.09
N ASN A 294 4.82 -19.78 7.78
CA ASN A 294 4.76 -21.24 7.85
C ASN A 294 5.68 -21.84 6.78
N ARG A 295 6.67 -22.62 7.22
CA ARG A 295 7.65 -23.26 6.36
C ARG A 295 6.97 -24.24 5.40
N ALA A 296 7.24 -24.08 4.11
CA ALA A 296 6.73 -24.93 3.05
C ALA A 296 7.45 -26.30 3.08
N PRO A 297 6.76 -27.42 2.80
CA PRO A 297 7.42 -28.72 2.71
C PRO A 297 8.30 -28.84 1.45
N VAL A 298 9.24 -29.78 1.45
CA VAL A 298 10.01 -30.16 0.25
C VAL A 298 9.05 -30.51 -0.90
N GLY A 299 9.36 -30.01 -2.10
CA GLY A 299 8.53 -30.13 -3.30
C GLY A 299 7.44 -29.06 -3.44
N ALA A 300 7.24 -28.19 -2.44
CA ALA A 300 6.32 -27.07 -2.57
C ALA A 300 6.86 -25.99 -3.50
N ASP A 301 5.96 -25.38 -4.27
CA ASP A 301 6.27 -24.25 -5.13
C ASP A 301 6.55 -22.99 -4.29
N LEU A 302 7.58 -22.24 -4.68
CA LEU A 302 7.89 -20.95 -4.10
C LEU A 302 8.47 -20.00 -5.14
N CYS A 303 8.38 -18.71 -4.85
CA CYS A 303 8.93 -17.65 -5.67
C CYS A 303 9.85 -16.75 -4.84
N LYS A 304 10.87 -16.20 -5.49
CA LYS A 304 11.79 -15.21 -4.96
C LYS A 304 11.60 -13.88 -5.68
N SER A 305 11.51 -12.81 -4.90
CA SER A 305 11.74 -11.44 -5.39
C SER A 305 13.15 -10.94 -5.07
N GLY A 306 13.87 -10.47 -6.07
CA GLY A 306 15.20 -9.89 -5.92
C GLY A 306 15.49 -8.80 -6.97
N SER A 307 16.44 -7.94 -6.67
CA SER A 307 16.73 -6.73 -7.45
C SER A 307 17.50 -6.97 -8.75
N THR A 308 18.06 -8.17 -8.93
CA THR A 308 18.79 -8.52 -10.15
C THR A 308 17.90 -9.32 -11.10
N THR A 309 17.29 -10.41 -10.60
CA THR A 309 16.49 -11.31 -11.45
C THR A 309 14.99 -11.04 -11.39
N GLY A 310 14.55 -10.12 -10.53
CA GLY A 310 13.13 -9.82 -10.34
C GLY A 310 12.40 -10.98 -9.66
N TRP A 311 11.31 -11.42 -10.28
CA TRP A 311 10.43 -12.48 -9.79
C TRP A 311 10.74 -13.81 -10.47
N THR A 312 11.32 -14.76 -9.73
CA THR A 312 11.66 -16.11 -10.22
C THR A 312 11.02 -17.16 -9.31
N CYS A 313 10.59 -18.28 -9.87
CA CYS A 313 9.85 -19.32 -9.17
C CYS A 313 10.42 -20.71 -9.46
N GLY A 314 10.13 -21.64 -8.57
CA GLY A 314 10.65 -23.00 -8.57
C GLY A 314 10.05 -23.78 -7.40
N SER A 315 10.79 -24.75 -6.87
CA SER A 315 10.34 -25.62 -5.79
C SER A 315 11.40 -25.80 -4.71
N VAL A 316 10.97 -26.09 -3.48
CA VAL A 316 11.86 -26.42 -2.37
C VAL A 316 12.47 -27.80 -2.60
N GLU A 317 13.80 -27.91 -2.53
CA GLU A 317 14.52 -29.18 -2.68
C GLU A 317 14.89 -29.80 -1.33
N GLY A 318 15.13 -28.98 -0.30
CA GLY A 318 15.58 -29.45 1.01
C GLY A 318 15.76 -28.34 2.04
N TYR A 319 15.98 -28.75 3.29
CA TYR A 319 16.32 -27.88 4.42
C TYR A 319 17.52 -28.46 5.17
N ASP A 320 18.08 -27.66 6.08
CA ASP A 320 19.29 -27.99 6.86
C ASP A 320 20.50 -28.32 5.99
N VAL A 321 20.55 -27.73 4.79
CA VAL A 321 21.65 -27.90 3.84
C VAL A 321 22.85 -27.08 4.32
N SER A 322 24.04 -27.66 4.16
CA SER A 322 25.32 -26.97 4.37
C SER A 322 25.97 -26.72 3.02
N VAL A 323 26.37 -25.48 2.77
CA VAL A 323 26.94 -25.02 1.50
C VAL A 323 28.31 -24.41 1.76
N THR A 324 29.30 -24.81 0.99
CA THR A 324 30.61 -24.15 0.98
C THR A 324 30.60 -23.10 -0.13
N TYR A 325 30.54 -21.83 0.23
CA TYR A 325 30.69 -20.73 -0.72
C TYR A 325 32.16 -20.41 -0.94
N THR A 326 32.55 -20.28 -2.20
CA THR A 326 33.87 -19.82 -2.61
C THR A 326 33.77 -18.38 -3.10
N ASP A 327 34.67 -17.50 -2.64
CA ASP A 327 34.81 -16.15 -3.20
C ASP A 327 35.13 -16.26 -4.71
N ARG A 328 34.52 -15.38 -5.52
CA ARG A 328 34.82 -15.29 -6.96
C ARG A 328 36.31 -15.04 -7.25
N ASN A 329 37.07 -14.54 -6.28
CA ASN A 329 38.51 -14.29 -6.34
C ASN A 329 39.37 -15.39 -5.70
N GLY A 330 38.79 -16.53 -5.29
CA GLY A 330 39.53 -17.73 -4.92
C GLY A 330 39.86 -17.91 -3.42
N GLY A 331 39.18 -17.23 -2.50
CA GLY A 331 39.20 -17.63 -1.08
C GLY A 331 38.67 -16.60 -0.07
N PRO A 332 38.65 -16.94 1.24
CA PRO A 332 38.59 -18.32 1.76
C PRO A 332 37.19 -18.91 1.56
N ASP A 333 37.13 -20.24 1.45
CA ASP A 333 35.86 -20.96 1.45
C ASP A 333 35.11 -20.74 2.77
N THR A 334 33.82 -20.46 2.70
CA THR A 334 32.95 -20.21 3.86
C THR A 334 31.86 -21.26 3.90
N VAL A 335 31.81 -22.06 4.96
CA VAL A 335 30.77 -23.09 5.13
C VAL A 335 29.57 -22.44 5.82
N VAL A 336 28.45 -22.32 5.13
CA VAL A 336 27.19 -21.81 5.66
C VAL A 336 26.23 -22.98 5.90
N THR A 337 25.66 -23.07 7.11
CA THR A 337 24.78 -24.19 7.51
C THR A 337 23.35 -23.72 7.78
N GLY A 338 22.40 -24.67 7.79
CA GLY A 338 21.00 -24.40 8.11
C GLY A 338 20.21 -23.74 6.97
N LEU A 339 20.65 -23.92 5.72
CA LEU A 339 20.00 -23.33 4.55
C LEU A 339 18.88 -24.22 4.00
N GLY A 340 17.89 -23.61 3.38
CA GLY A 340 17.02 -24.27 2.41
C GLY A 340 17.67 -24.27 1.02
N SER A 341 17.44 -25.32 0.23
CA SER A 341 17.80 -25.38 -1.18
C SER A 341 16.55 -25.35 -2.06
N SER A 342 16.65 -24.79 -3.26
CA SER A 342 15.53 -24.69 -4.19
C SER A 342 15.95 -24.66 -5.65
N THR A 343 15.01 -24.97 -6.54
CA THR A 343 15.19 -24.84 -8.00
C THR A 343 14.99 -23.41 -8.52
N VAL A 344 14.77 -22.44 -7.62
CA VAL A 344 14.56 -21.04 -8.00
C VAL A 344 15.87 -20.44 -8.51
N CYS A 345 15.87 -19.87 -9.70
CA CYS A 345 17.04 -19.19 -10.24
C CYS A 345 17.33 -17.87 -9.49
N THR A 346 18.62 -17.64 -9.21
CA THR A 346 19.13 -16.44 -8.54
C THR A 346 20.46 -15.98 -9.14
N GLU A 347 20.73 -14.67 -9.08
CA GLU A 347 22.01 -14.07 -9.47
C GLU A 347 22.58 -13.15 -8.38
N GLY A 348 23.81 -12.67 -8.59
CA GLY A 348 24.44 -11.69 -7.71
C GLY A 348 23.61 -10.41 -7.58
N GLY A 349 23.33 -9.99 -6.34
CA GLY A 349 22.45 -8.86 -6.02
C GLY A 349 21.04 -9.25 -5.60
N ASP A 350 20.61 -10.49 -5.84
CA ASP A 350 19.37 -11.04 -5.26
C ASP A 350 19.51 -11.43 -3.79
N SER A 351 20.74 -11.48 -3.27
CA SER A 351 21.08 -11.69 -1.86
C SER A 351 20.17 -10.90 -0.92
N GLY A 352 19.64 -11.54 0.12
CA GLY A 352 18.67 -10.94 1.04
C GLY A 352 17.24 -10.88 0.53
N GLY A 353 17.00 -11.13 -0.76
CA GLY A 353 15.69 -11.07 -1.41
C GLY A 353 14.69 -12.10 -0.88
N ALA A 354 13.40 -11.76 -0.99
CA ALA A 354 12.31 -12.44 -0.29
C ALA A 354 11.80 -13.67 -1.03
N TYR A 355 11.85 -14.84 -0.39
CA TYR A 355 11.16 -16.06 -0.82
C TYR A 355 9.78 -16.17 -0.19
N ILE A 356 8.77 -16.54 -0.97
CA ILE A 356 7.39 -16.70 -0.54
C ILE A 356 6.72 -17.88 -1.26
N SER A 357 5.92 -18.65 -0.52
CA SER A 357 5.11 -19.78 -1.02
C SER A 357 3.65 -19.48 -0.72
N GLY A 358 2.84 -19.26 -1.77
CA GLY A 358 1.49 -18.71 -1.61
C GLY A 358 1.54 -17.34 -0.96
N ASP A 359 1.08 -17.24 0.29
CA ASP A 359 1.13 -16.04 1.12
C ASP A 359 2.03 -16.20 2.37
N GLN A 360 2.83 -17.27 2.42
CA GLN A 360 3.71 -17.59 3.54
C GLN A 360 5.17 -17.25 3.19
N ALA A 361 5.77 -16.34 3.94
CA ALA A 361 7.16 -15.95 3.80
C ALA A 361 8.10 -17.10 4.22
N GLN A 362 9.05 -17.44 3.34
CA GLN A 362 9.88 -18.64 3.47
C GLN A 362 11.31 -18.33 3.89
N GLY A 363 11.91 -17.24 3.41
CA GLY A 363 13.31 -16.98 3.67
C GLY A 363 13.93 -15.87 2.84
N MET A 364 15.23 -15.66 3.04
CA MET A 364 16.01 -14.67 2.33
C MET A 364 17.10 -15.32 1.49
N THR A 365 17.32 -14.87 0.25
CA THR A 365 18.39 -15.40 -0.61
C THR A 365 19.74 -15.35 0.10
N SER A 366 20.40 -16.49 0.23
CA SER A 366 21.79 -16.57 0.68
C SER A 366 22.73 -16.53 -0.53
N GLY A 367 22.50 -17.40 -1.51
CA GLY A 367 23.35 -17.48 -2.70
C GLY A 367 22.92 -18.56 -3.69
N GLY A 368 23.77 -18.80 -4.68
CA GLY A 368 23.55 -19.79 -5.75
C GLY A 368 24.83 -20.00 -6.57
N PRO A 369 24.77 -20.82 -7.64
CA PRO A 369 25.94 -21.12 -8.47
C PRO A 369 26.62 -19.87 -9.05
N ILE A 370 27.95 -19.89 -9.12
CA ILE A 370 28.72 -18.81 -9.77
C ILE A 370 28.47 -18.87 -11.28
N GLY A 371 28.08 -17.74 -11.86
CA GLY A 371 27.86 -17.62 -13.31
C GLY A 371 26.52 -18.15 -13.80
N GLN A 372 25.60 -18.54 -12.91
CA GLN A 372 24.21 -18.78 -13.26
C GLN A 372 23.58 -17.51 -13.85
N THR A 373 22.76 -17.69 -14.87
CA THR A 373 22.01 -16.61 -15.55
C THR A 373 20.53 -16.98 -15.61
N CYS A 374 19.65 -16.05 -15.27
CA CYS A 374 18.21 -16.25 -15.23
C CYS A 374 17.53 -15.44 -16.35
N GLY A 375 16.76 -16.11 -17.19
CA GLY A 375 16.08 -15.60 -18.37
C GLY A 375 14.56 -15.42 -18.22
N GLY A 376 13.96 -15.72 -17.06
CA GLY A 376 12.54 -15.52 -16.84
C GLY A 376 11.99 -16.09 -15.52
N VAL A 377 10.67 -15.97 -15.35
CA VAL A 377 9.97 -16.34 -14.10
C VAL A 377 10.11 -17.83 -13.76
N TYR A 378 10.16 -18.71 -14.77
CA TYR A 378 10.23 -20.16 -14.58
C TYR A 378 11.57 -20.76 -15.03
N ASP A 379 12.63 -19.95 -15.06
CA ASP A 379 13.94 -20.48 -15.40
C ASP A 379 14.43 -21.42 -14.31
N GLU A 380 14.77 -22.64 -14.74
CA GLU A 380 15.38 -23.64 -13.87
C GLU A 380 16.76 -23.15 -13.43
N GLY A 381 17.01 -23.19 -12.13
CA GLY A 381 18.30 -22.89 -11.56
C GLY A 381 18.48 -23.59 -10.23
N HIS A 382 19.52 -23.20 -9.51
CA HIS A 382 19.70 -23.61 -8.12
C HIS A 382 19.95 -22.38 -7.26
N SER A 383 19.41 -22.41 -6.06
CA SER A 383 19.65 -21.39 -5.06
C SER A 383 19.54 -21.95 -3.65
N TYR A 384 20.10 -21.19 -2.73
CA TYR A 384 20.02 -21.43 -1.30
C TYR A 384 19.48 -20.19 -0.61
N PHE A 385 18.61 -20.40 0.35
CA PHE A 385 17.99 -19.35 1.13
C PHE A 385 18.07 -19.66 2.61
N GLN A 386 18.20 -18.62 3.42
CA GLN A 386 18.09 -18.73 4.87
C GLN A 386 16.60 -18.79 5.24
N PRO A 387 16.12 -19.86 5.91
CA PRO A 387 14.73 -19.91 6.37
C PRO A 387 14.40 -18.74 7.29
N LEU A 388 13.26 -18.10 7.04
CA LEU A 388 12.86 -16.87 7.74
C LEU A 388 12.46 -17.16 9.19
N ASP A 389 11.74 -18.24 9.43
CA ASP A 389 11.32 -18.69 10.76
C ASP A 389 12.52 -18.95 11.70
N ASP A 390 13.62 -19.50 11.19
CA ASP A 390 14.87 -19.65 11.96
C ASP A 390 15.44 -18.28 12.37
N ALA A 391 15.46 -17.31 11.46
CA ALA A 391 15.94 -15.97 11.73
C ALA A 391 15.03 -15.23 12.73
N LEU A 392 13.71 -15.28 12.52
CA LEU A 392 12.72 -14.69 13.43
C LEU A 392 12.84 -15.28 14.84
N SER A 393 12.93 -16.61 14.95
CA SER A 393 13.09 -17.28 16.24
C SER A 393 14.40 -16.92 16.91
N TYR A 394 15.51 -16.85 16.15
CA TYR A 394 16.82 -16.52 16.72
C TYR A 394 16.88 -15.09 17.26
N TYR A 395 16.30 -14.13 16.53
CA TYR A 395 16.30 -12.71 16.92
C TYR A 395 15.12 -12.31 17.81
N GLY A 396 14.17 -13.21 18.07
CA GLY A 396 12.99 -12.93 18.89
C GLY A 396 12.08 -11.87 18.25
N LEU A 397 11.80 -12.02 16.96
CA LEU A 397 11.02 -11.08 16.17
C LEU A 397 9.72 -11.72 15.64
N ASP A 398 8.68 -10.90 15.53
CA ASP A 398 7.40 -11.24 14.92
C ASP A 398 7.34 -10.68 13.50
N LEU A 399 6.93 -11.50 12.53
CA LEU A 399 6.81 -11.07 11.13
C LEU A 399 5.73 -10.01 10.96
N THR A 400 6.02 -8.93 10.23
CA THR A 400 5.01 -7.96 9.81
C THR A 400 4.12 -8.58 8.74
N THR A 401 2.81 -8.66 8.99
CA THR A 401 1.82 -9.33 8.13
C THR A 401 0.64 -8.41 7.78
N ARG A 402 -0.17 -8.82 6.79
CA ARG A 402 -1.38 -8.12 6.32
C ARG A 402 -2.59 -9.03 6.18
#